data_AF-A0A6C0ELC0-F1
#
_entry.id   AF-A0A6C0ELC0-F1
#
_cell.length_a   1.000
_cell.length_b   1.000
_cell.length_c   1.000
_cell.angle_alpha   90.00
_cell.angle_beta   90.00
_cell.angle_gamma   90.00
#
_symmetry.space_group_name_H-M   'P 1'
#
loop_
_entity.id
_entity.type
_entity.pdbx_description
1 polymer ?
#
loop_
_entity_poly.entity_id
_entity_poly.type
_entity_poly.pdbx_seq_one_letter_code
_entity_poly.pdbx_strand_id
1 'polypeptide(L)'
;YRRLDQLKDKYDIALVSCGGYGNLVCNYIFETHRKSAVYVGGVLQMYFGVLGGRWLKERADVVRLFLNEHWARPKLTERPKDCDAVESGCYW
;
A
#
# COMPACT_ATOMS: atom_id res chain seq x y z
N TYR A 1 -13.35 -1.15 11.32
CA TYR A 1 -12.56 -0.27 12.18
C TYR A 1 -11.88 -0.96 13.37
N ARG A 2 -12.48 -1.91 14.11
CA ARG A 2 -11.85 -2.62 15.27
C ARG A 2 -10.33 -2.91 15.21
N ARG A 3 -9.79 -3.35 14.06
CA ARG A 3 -8.33 -3.59 13.88
C ARG A 3 -7.50 -2.29 13.85
N LEU A 4 -8.03 -1.22 13.29
CA LEU A 4 -7.41 0.10 13.30
C LEU A 4 -7.35 0.65 14.73
N ASP A 5 -8.39 0.46 15.53
CA ASP A 5 -8.46 0.97 16.91
C ASP A 5 -7.33 0.39 17.78
N GLN A 6 -7.00 -0.89 17.56
CA GLN A 6 -5.86 -1.57 18.21
C GLN A 6 -4.49 -0.97 17.87
N LEU A 7 -4.41 -0.21 16.79
CA LEU A 7 -3.19 0.48 16.34
C LEU A 7 -3.15 1.94 16.80
N LYS A 8 -4.24 2.49 17.36
CA LYS A 8 -4.36 3.93 17.64
C LYS A 8 -3.12 4.50 18.32
N ASP A 9 -2.61 3.85 19.35
CA ASP A 9 -1.46 4.35 20.14
C ASP A 9 -0.09 3.85 19.65
N LYS A 10 -0.02 3.27 18.45
CA LYS A 10 1.21 2.69 17.86
C LYS A 10 1.79 3.48 16.69
N TYR A 11 1.19 4.61 16.34
CA TYR A 11 1.65 5.48 15.25
C TYR A 11 1.23 6.92 15.50
N ASP A 12 1.94 7.89 14.92
CA ASP A 12 1.54 9.31 14.94
C ASP A 12 0.94 9.76 13.61
N ILE A 13 1.47 9.22 12.51
CA ILE A 13 1.03 9.48 11.14
C ILE A 13 0.79 8.15 10.43
N ALA A 14 -0.36 8.02 9.76
CA ALA A 14 -0.68 6.86 8.96
C ALA A 14 -0.45 7.14 7.46
N LEU A 15 0.40 6.33 6.81
CA LEU A 15 0.44 6.26 5.35
C LEU A 15 -0.55 5.19 4.89
N VAL A 16 -1.54 5.58 4.09
CA VAL A 16 -2.68 4.73 3.76
C VAL A 16 -2.66 4.35 2.28
N SER A 17 -2.82 3.05 2.02
CA SER A 17 -2.95 2.47 0.69
C SER A 17 -3.95 1.30 0.73
N CYS A 18 -5.18 1.55 0.30
CA CYS A 18 -6.24 0.52 0.25
C CYS A 18 -7.30 0.83 -0.81
N GLY A 19 -6.88 1.42 -1.94
CA GLY A 19 -7.75 1.72 -3.08
C GLY A 19 -8.96 2.56 -2.70
N GLY A 20 -10.15 2.17 -3.17
CA GLY A 20 -11.40 2.88 -2.91
C GLY A 20 -11.76 3.07 -1.42
N TYR A 21 -11.17 2.27 -0.52
CA TYR A 21 -11.38 2.42 0.92
C TYR A 21 -10.47 3.49 1.57
N GLY A 22 -9.50 4.03 0.83
CA GLY A 22 -8.49 4.96 1.34
C GLY A 22 -9.08 6.15 2.09
N ASN A 23 -10.01 6.87 1.46
CA ASN A 23 -10.61 8.06 2.06
C ASN A 23 -11.44 7.73 3.31
N LEU A 24 -12.15 6.60 3.33
CA LEU A 24 -12.93 6.17 4.50
C LEU A 24 -12.02 5.84 5.69
N VAL A 25 -10.90 5.15 5.43
CA VAL A 25 -9.89 4.83 6.44
C VAL A 25 -9.19 6.09 6.95
N CYS A 26 -8.75 6.98 6.05
CA CYS A 26 -8.13 8.25 6.42
C CYS A 26 -9.08 9.11 7.27
N ASN A 27 -10.34 9.25 6.87
CA ASN A 27 -11.34 9.99 7.62
C ASN A 27 -11.52 9.42 9.03
N TYR A 28 -11.62 8.09 9.15
CA TYR A 28 -11.75 7.45 10.46
C TYR A 28 -10.54 7.73 11.37
N ILE A 29 -9.32 7.64 10.84
CA ILE A 29 -8.08 7.94 11.57
C ILE A 29 -8.08 9.41 12.01
N PHE A 30 -8.42 10.33 11.11
CA PHE A 30 -8.42 11.76 11.41
C PHE A 30 -9.47 12.13 12.47
N GLU A 31 -10.73 11.75 12.26
CA GLU A 31 -11.83 12.13 13.16
C GLU A 31 -11.81 11.38 14.49
N THR A 32 -11.56 10.07 14.47
CA THR A 32 -11.73 9.20 15.65
C THR A 32 -10.42 9.03 16.43
N HIS A 33 -9.30 8.81 15.74
CA HIS A 33 -8.01 8.68 16.43
C HIS A 33 -7.36 10.02 16.73
N ARG A 34 -7.81 11.10 16.05
CA ARG A 34 -7.23 12.45 16.14
C ARG A 34 -5.77 12.46 15.69
N LYS A 35 -5.47 11.72 14.61
CA LYS A 35 -4.12 11.55 14.03
C LYS A 35 -4.09 11.90 12.55
N SER A 36 -2.92 12.29 12.05
CA SER A 36 -2.74 12.61 10.64
C SER A 36 -2.72 11.34 9.79
N ALA A 37 -3.36 11.41 8.62
CA ALA A 37 -3.36 10.33 7.63
C ALA A 37 -3.09 10.91 6.24
N VAL A 38 -2.20 10.26 5.49
CA VAL A 38 -1.88 10.61 4.11
C VAL A 38 -2.29 9.43 3.22
N TYR A 39 -3.24 9.66 2.33
CA TYR A 39 -3.56 8.67 1.31
C TYR A 39 -2.52 8.74 0.20
N VAL A 40 -1.64 7.74 0.15
CA VAL A 40 -0.55 7.67 -0.85
C VAL A 40 -0.95 6.83 -2.06
N GLY A 41 -1.92 5.93 -1.87
CA GLY A 41 -2.38 5.04 -2.93
C GLY A 41 -1.37 3.94 -3.27
N GLY A 42 -1.52 3.32 -4.44
CA GLY A 42 -0.82 2.08 -4.79
C GLY A 42 0.71 2.17 -4.84
N VAL A 43 1.27 3.38 -4.94
CA VAL A 43 2.73 3.60 -5.00
C VAL A 43 3.41 3.42 -3.64
N LEU A 44 2.66 3.40 -2.53
CA LEU A 44 3.22 3.31 -1.18
C LEU A 44 4.20 2.14 -1.01
N GLN A 45 3.94 0.98 -1.66
CA GLN A 45 4.84 -0.17 -1.62
C GLN A 45 6.26 0.16 -2.13
N MET A 46 6.38 1.07 -3.11
CA MET A 46 7.66 1.46 -3.68
C MET A 46 8.51 2.28 -2.72
N TYR A 47 7.89 2.96 -1.74
CA TYR A 47 8.64 3.71 -0.70
C TYR A 47 9.43 2.77 0.21
N PHE A 48 9.04 1.49 0.26
CA PHE A 48 9.66 0.47 1.09
C PHE A 48 10.40 -0.59 0.26
N GLY A 49 10.74 -0.29 -1.00
CA GLY A 49 11.46 -1.21 -1.87
C GLY A 49 10.63 -2.44 -2.28
N VAL A 50 9.31 -2.41 -2.13
CA VAL A 50 8.43 -3.47 -2.60
C VAL A 50 7.92 -3.10 -3.99
N LEU A 51 8.31 -3.91 -4.96
CA LEU A 51 7.88 -3.73 -6.33
C LEU A 51 6.56 -4.48 -6.51
N GLY A 52 5.55 -3.85 -7.11
CA GLY A 52 4.28 -4.41 -7.63
C GLY A 52 4.37 -4.77 -9.13
N GLY A 53 3.55 -5.69 -9.64
CA GLY A 53 3.56 -6.05 -11.07
C GLY A 53 3.22 -4.88 -12.00
N ARG A 54 2.37 -3.95 -11.54
CA ARG A 54 1.98 -2.72 -12.23
C ARG A 54 3.19 -1.93 -12.70
N TRP A 55 4.16 -1.69 -11.80
CA TRP A 55 5.28 -0.79 -12.08
C TRP A 55 6.24 -1.38 -13.09
N LEU A 56 6.41 -2.71 -13.10
CA LEU A 56 7.18 -3.42 -14.12
C LEU A 56 6.53 -3.34 -15.50
N LYS A 57 5.20 -3.26 -15.58
CA LYS A 57 4.46 -3.19 -16.84
C LYS A 57 4.30 -1.76 -17.35
N GLU A 58 3.92 -0.84 -16.48
CA GLU A 58 3.48 0.51 -16.85
C GLU A 58 4.57 1.58 -16.72
N ARG A 59 5.64 1.32 -15.94
CA ARG A 59 6.72 2.27 -15.64
C ARG A 59 8.09 1.59 -15.73
N ALA A 60 8.24 0.65 -16.66
CA ALA A 60 9.39 -0.24 -16.76
C ALA A 60 10.71 0.52 -16.95
N ASP A 61 10.69 1.60 -17.72
CA ASP A 61 11.81 2.51 -17.97
C ASP A 61 12.30 3.16 -16.67
N VAL A 62 11.40 3.75 -15.90
CA VAL A 62 11.71 4.38 -14.61
C VAL A 62 12.19 3.34 -13.62
N VAL A 63 11.47 2.22 -13.48
CA VAL A 63 11.83 1.15 -12.53
C VAL A 63 13.23 0.62 -12.82
N ARG A 64 13.60 0.39 -14.09
CA ARG A 64 14.93 -0.12 -14.48
C ARG A 64 16.08 0.82 -14.08
N LEU A 65 15.85 2.13 -13.99
CA LEU A 65 16.88 3.09 -13.56
C LEU A 65 17.19 2.99 -12.06
N PHE A 66 16.22 2.56 -11.24
CA PHE A 66 16.32 2.57 -9.78
C PHE A 66 16.32 1.18 -9.13
N LEU A 67 16.07 0.12 -9.91
CA LEU A 67 16.06 -1.25 -9.43
C LEU A 67 17.47 -1.67 -9.00
N ASN A 68 17.56 -2.28 -7.83
CA ASN A 68 18.80 -2.82 -7.25
C ASN A 68 18.48 -4.04 -6.38
N GLU A 69 19.50 -4.62 -5.77
CA GLU A 69 19.41 -5.84 -4.95
C GLU A 69 18.55 -5.72 -3.68
N HIS A 70 18.21 -4.50 -3.25
CA HIS A 70 17.37 -4.28 -2.07
C HIS A 70 15.87 -4.27 -2.38
N TRP A 71 15.48 -4.33 -3.66
CA TRP A 71 14.08 -4.44 -4.05
C TRP A 71 13.57 -5.87 -3.92
N ALA A 72 12.37 -6.02 -3.37
CA ALA A 72 11.70 -7.30 -3.22
C ALA A 72 10.33 -7.31 -3.92
N ARG A 73 9.86 -8.49 -4.29
CA ARG A 73 8.49 -8.73 -4.72
C ARG A 73 7.67 -9.31 -3.56
N PRO A 74 6.36 -9.02 -3.48
CA PRO A 74 5.47 -9.66 -2.52
C PRO A 74 5.55 -11.18 -2.63
N LYS A 75 5.55 -11.87 -1.49
CA LYS A 75 5.56 -13.32 -1.45
C LYS A 75 4.21 -13.87 -1.89
N LEU A 76 4.20 -15.08 -2.43
CA LEU A 76 2.94 -15.79 -2.73
C LEU A 76 2.05 -15.95 -1.50
N THR A 77 2.64 -16.10 -0.31
CA THR A 77 1.92 -16.19 0.97
C THR A 77 1.27 -14.88 1.41
N GLU A 78 1.68 -13.74 0.84
CA GLU A 78 1.16 -12.40 1.14
C GLU A 78 0.07 -11.98 0.14
N ARG A 79 -0.21 -12.82 -0.86
CA ARG A 79 -1.23 -12.60 -1.87
C ARG A 79 -2.62 -12.93 -1.30
N PRO A 80 -3.57 -11.96 -1.28
CA PRO A 80 -4.95 -12.23 -0.91
C PRO A 80 -5.58 -13.27 -1.85
N LYS A 81 -6.54 -14.03 -1.33
CA LYS A 81 -7.42 -14.84 -2.18
C LYS A 81 -8.11 -13.93 -3.20
N ASP A 82 -8.21 -14.40 -4.43
CA ASP A 82 -8.89 -13.71 -5.54
C ASP A 82 -8.30 -12.34 -5.93
N CYS A 83 -7.01 -12.07 -5.64
CA CYS A 83 -6.42 -10.79 -6.03
C CYS A 83 -6.40 -10.56 -7.54
N ASP A 84 -6.52 -11.59 -8.38
CA ASP A 84 -6.66 -11.44 -9.83
C ASP A 84 -7.93 -10.70 -10.25
N ALA A 85 -8.98 -10.76 -9.42
CA ALA A 85 -10.19 -9.98 -9.64
C ALA A 85 -9.96 -8.47 -9.45
N VAL A 86 -8.89 -8.09 -8.73
CA VAL A 86 -8.50 -6.70 -8.51
C VAL A 86 -7.35 -6.36 -9.45
N GLU A 87 -7.69 -5.85 -10.63
CA GLU A 87 -6.73 -5.40 -11.63
C GLU A 87 -5.66 -6.47 -11.96
N SER A 88 -6.08 -7.75 -12.06
CA SER A 88 -5.19 -8.87 -12.38
C SER A 88 -4.00 -9.02 -11.41
N GLY A 89 -4.21 -8.68 -10.14
CA GLY A 89 -3.20 -8.80 -9.10
C GLY A 89 -2.04 -7.81 -9.27
N CYS A 90 -2.26 -6.64 -9.88
CA CYS A 90 -1.19 -5.72 -10.28
C CYS A 90 -0.29 -5.19 -9.14
N TYR A 91 -0.67 -5.34 -7.88
CA TYR A 91 0.17 -4.97 -6.75
C TYR A 91 1.06 -6.10 -6.22
N TRP A 92 0.86 -7.32 -6.71
CA TRP A 92 1.64 -8.52 -6.38
C TRP A 92 2.54 -8.90 -7.56
#